data_AF-A0A3D2PZX3-F1
#
_entry.id   AF-A0A3D2PZX3-F1
#
_cell.length_a   1.000
_cell.length_b   1.000
_cell.length_c   1.000
_cell.angle_alpha   90.00
_cell.angle_beta   90.00
_cell.angle_gamma   90.00
#
_symmetry.space_group_name_H-M   'P 1'
#
loop_
_entity.id
_entity.type
_entity.pdbx_description
1 polymer ?
#
loop_
_entity_poly.entity_id
_entity_poly.type
_entity_poly.pdbx_seq_one_letter_code
_entity_poly.pdbx_strand_id
1 'polypeptide(L)'
;MRRYFMDIAEFTKEFELLVTSEQAYPVLIAEGQKLLEKLLKQRDLIAEAVDKVIRKADFLHGQILTIDPNEITLFRSPQGNFSLRLFIWEPGTAYPAHDHGSWGVVGAWAGIVEEIKYRRLDDGNREGYADLAVKNKAALSPGRLTAVLPLNEGIHQMGAVGDLPALTVHAYGNPIRKGYIQYFDPAAKKVTKVFAPKLSRKIVALRALASVREDWARQLLTEISQDKNPRLSQEAQLALQKIQ
;
A
#
# COMPACT_ATOMS: atom_id res chain seq x y z
N MET A 1 -38.60 -4.47 -3.03
CA MET A 1 -37.69 -4.10 -1.92
C MET A 1 -36.51 -3.34 -2.51
N ARG A 2 -36.30 -2.07 -2.15
CA ARG A 2 -35.10 -1.31 -2.59
C ARG A 2 -33.86 -1.97 -1.97
N ARG A 3 -32.87 -2.33 -2.79
CA ARG A 3 -31.53 -2.72 -2.33
C ARG A 3 -30.94 -1.50 -1.60
N TYR A 4 -30.69 -1.62 -0.30
CA TYR A 4 -30.14 -0.54 0.54
C TYR A 4 -28.60 -0.61 0.66
N PHE A 5 -27.96 -1.49 -0.11
CA PHE A 5 -26.53 -1.76 -0.06
C PHE A 5 -25.95 -1.79 -1.48
N MET A 6 -24.71 -1.32 -1.59
CA MET A 6 -23.95 -1.18 -2.84
C MET A 6 -23.04 -2.39 -3.00
N ASP A 7 -23.05 -3.03 -4.17
CA ASP A 7 -22.14 -4.15 -4.48
C ASP A 7 -20.82 -3.68 -5.11
N ILE A 8 -19.85 -4.60 -5.31
CA ILE A 8 -18.55 -4.23 -5.90
C ILE A 8 -18.72 -3.65 -7.30
N ALA A 9 -19.66 -4.17 -8.10
CA ALA A 9 -19.82 -3.72 -9.48
C ALA A 9 -20.36 -2.29 -9.53
N GLU A 10 -21.34 -1.97 -8.67
CA GLU A 10 -21.85 -0.61 -8.49
C GLU A 10 -20.77 0.32 -7.91
N PHE A 11 -20.07 -0.10 -6.85
CA PHE A 11 -18.99 0.67 -6.24
C PHE A 11 -17.89 1.01 -7.25
N THR A 12 -17.41 0.02 -8.00
CA THR A 12 -16.29 0.21 -8.94
C THR A 12 -16.66 1.14 -10.09
N LYS A 13 -17.92 1.09 -10.55
CA LYS A 13 -18.43 2.04 -11.54
C LYS A 13 -18.51 3.47 -11.01
N GLU A 14 -19.07 3.67 -9.81
CA GLU A 14 -19.18 5.02 -9.22
C GLU A 14 -17.81 5.57 -8.83
N PHE A 15 -16.93 4.73 -8.30
CA PHE A 15 -15.58 5.14 -7.90
C PHE A 15 -14.70 5.47 -9.10
N GLU A 16 -14.85 4.77 -10.23
CA GLU A 16 -14.17 5.13 -11.50
C GLU A 16 -14.56 6.55 -11.94
N LEU A 17 -15.86 6.86 -11.99
CA LEU A 17 -16.34 8.20 -12.34
C LEU A 17 -15.76 9.27 -11.41
N LEU A 18 -15.69 8.98 -10.11
CA LEU A 18 -15.10 9.89 -9.13
C LEU A 18 -13.60 10.08 -9.36
N VAL A 19 -12.84 9.01 -9.58
CA VAL A 19 -11.40 9.07 -9.82
C VAL A 19 -11.07 9.85 -11.09
N THR A 20 -11.92 9.77 -12.13
CA THR A 20 -11.74 10.49 -13.40
C THR A 20 -12.33 11.90 -13.42
N SER A 21 -12.93 12.36 -12.32
CA SER A 21 -13.65 13.65 -12.28
C SER A 21 -12.77 14.90 -12.21
N GLU A 22 -11.44 14.74 -12.13
CA GLU A 22 -10.44 15.81 -11.99
C GLU A 22 -10.68 16.77 -10.80
N GLN A 23 -11.43 16.32 -9.79
CA GLN A 23 -11.73 17.11 -8.59
C GLN A 23 -10.53 17.18 -7.63
N ALA A 24 -10.54 18.19 -6.76
CA ALA A 24 -9.55 18.30 -5.69
C ALA A 24 -9.71 17.21 -4.62
N TYR A 25 -8.62 16.82 -3.96
CA TYR A 25 -8.62 15.73 -2.97
C TYR A 25 -9.68 15.84 -1.87
N PRO A 26 -10.00 17.02 -1.29
CA PRO A 26 -11.07 17.09 -0.29
C PRO A 26 -12.43 16.59 -0.80
N VAL A 27 -12.75 16.88 -2.07
CA VAL A 27 -13.98 16.42 -2.73
C VAL A 27 -13.90 14.91 -3.01
N LEU A 28 -12.79 14.46 -3.58
CA LEU A 28 -12.56 13.04 -3.87
C LEU A 28 -12.65 12.16 -2.62
N ILE A 29 -12.06 12.62 -1.50
CA ILE A 29 -12.11 11.93 -0.21
C ILE A 29 -13.55 11.91 0.33
N ALA A 30 -14.24 13.06 0.34
CA ALA A 30 -15.58 13.15 0.90
C ALA A 30 -16.58 12.25 0.14
N GLU A 31 -16.57 12.29 -1.19
CA GLU A 31 -17.45 11.43 -1.99
C GLU A 31 -17.01 9.96 -1.93
N GLY A 32 -15.70 9.67 -1.96
CA GLY A 32 -15.16 8.32 -1.83
C GLY A 32 -15.55 7.67 -0.50
N GLN A 33 -15.55 8.43 0.60
CA GLN A 33 -16.00 7.95 1.90
C GLN A 33 -17.49 7.59 1.90
N LYS A 34 -18.35 8.38 1.25
CA LYS A 34 -19.79 8.06 1.12
C LYS A 34 -20.00 6.76 0.33
N LEU A 35 -19.23 6.55 -0.74
CA LEU A 35 -19.27 5.29 -1.52
C LEU A 35 -18.83 4.11 -0.66
N LEU A 36 -17.71 4.25 0.05
CA LEU A 36 -17.16 3.19 0.88
C LEU A 36 -18.10 2.85 2.06
N GLU A 37 -18.74 3.85 2.66
CA GLU A 37 -19.74 3.64 3.71
C GLU A 37 -20.91 2.76 3.25
N LYS A 38 -21.41 3.00 2.03
CA LYS A 38 -22.48 2.18 1.42
C LYS A 38 -22.01 0.75 1.18
N LEU A 39 -20.78 0.57 0.68
CA LEU A 39 -20.20 -0.75 0.41
C LEU A 39 -20.00 -1.56 1.70
N LEU A 40 -19.54 -0.93 2.79
CA LEU A 40 -19.29 -1.60 4.08
C LEU A 40 -20.56 -2.19 4.71
N LYS A 41 -21.76 -1.75 4.30
CA LYS A 41 -23.03 -2.34 4.74
C LYS A 41 -23.29 -3.72 4.13
N GLN A 42 -22.61 -4.08 3.04
CA GLN A 42 -22.70 -5.41 2.43
C GLN A 42 -21.73 -6.39 3.10
N ARG A 43 -22.19 -7.05 4.18
CA ARG A 43 -21.34 -7.97 4.94
C ARG A 43 -20.92 -9.23 4.18
N ASP A 44 -21.76 -9.69 3.24
CA ASP A 44 -21.47 -10.89 2.44
C ASP A 44 -20.23 -10.73 1.56
N LEU A 45 -19.88 -9.49 1.19
CA LEU A 45 -18.68 -9.18 0.42
C LEU A 45 -17.42 -9.71 1.09
N ILE A 46 -17.28 -9.43 2.39
CA ILE A 46 -16.08 -9.81 3.15
C ILE A 46 -16.05 -11.32 3.35
N ALA A 47 -17.21 -11.93 3.64
CA ALA A 47 -17.32 -13.37 3.75
C ALA A 47 -16.91 -14.08 2.44
N GLU A 48 -17.37 -13.59 1.30
CA GLU A 48 -17.00 -14.13 -0.02
C GLU A 48 -15.50 -13.98 -0.32
N ALA A 49 -14.91 -12.82 -0.02
CA ALA A 49 -13.49 -12.58 -0.21
C ALA A 49 -12.63 -13.51 0.64
N VAL A 50 -12.98 -13.68 1.92
CA VAL A 50 -12.27 -14.57 2.85
C VAL A 50 -12.45 -16.03 2.46
N ASP A 51 -13.66 -16.47 2.10
CA ASP A 51 -13.91 -17.84 1.64
C ASP A 51 -13.09 -18.18 0.38
N LYS A 52 -13.05 -17.25 -0.58
CA LYS A 52 -12.24 -17.40 -1.80
C LYS A 52 -10.76 -17.57 -1.49
N VAL A 53 -10.17 -16.71 -0.64
CA VAL A 53 -8.76 -16.81 -0.28
C VAL A 53 -8.44 -18.15 0.41
N ILE A 54 -9.33 -18.64 1.27
CA ILE A 54 -9.10 -19.88 2.03
C ILE A 54 -9.33 -21.13 1.18
N ARG A 55 -10.39 -21.16 0.37
CA ARG A 55 -10.88 -22.39 -0.28
C ARG A 55 -10.61 -22.47 -1.78
N LYS A 56 -10.32 -21.36 -2.46
CA LYS A 56 -10.15 -21.31 -3.92
C LYS A 56 -8.68 -21.06 -4.26
N ALA A 57 -7.93 -22.14 -4.44
CA ALA A 57 -6.51 -22.08 -4.79
C ALA A 57 -6.23 -21.19 -6.01
N ASP A 58 -7.06 -21.27 -7.06
CA ASP A 58 -6.91 -20.43 -8.26
C ASP A 58 -7.10 -18.94 -7.97
N PHE A 59 -8.01 -18.59 -7.05
CA PHE A 59 -8.20 -17.20 -6.64
C PHE A 59 -6.95 -16.70 -5.91
N LEU A 60 -6.42 -17.49 -4.97
CA LEU A 60 -5.21 -17.15 -4.22
C LEU A 60 -3.98 -17.05 -5.13
N HIS A 61 -3.76 -18.03 -6.01
CA HIS A 61 -2.65 -18.01 -6.98
C HIS A 61 -2.78 -16.88 -8.01
N GLY A 62 -4.01 -16.47 -8.33
CA GLY A 62 -4.30 -15.33 -9.18
C GLY A 62 -4.09 -13.98 -8.52
N GLN A 63 -3.89 -13.92 -7.19
CA GLN A 63 -3.60 -12.67 -6.50
C GLN A 63 -2.27 -12.08 -6.95
N ILE A 64 -2.26 -10.75 -7.08
CA ILE A 64 -1.02 -10.02 -7.33
C ILE A 64 -0.27 -9.95 -6.00
N LEU A 65 1.00 -10.37 -6.00
CA LEU A 65 1.89 -10.13 -4.87
C LEU A 65 2.21 -8.64 -4.78
N THR A 66 1.46 -7.91 -3.96
CA THR A 66 1.66 -6.49 -3.67
C THR A 66 2.73 -6.29 -2.60
N ILE A 67 3.00 -5.04 -2.24
CA ILE A 67 3.93 -4.70 -1.14
C ILE A 67 3.34 -5.13 0.20
N ASP A 68 2.01 -5.13 0.30
CA ASP A 68 1.25 -5.33 1.52
C ASP A 68 0.95 -6.84 1.69
N PRO A 69 1.66 -7.57 2.56
CA PRO A 69 1.47 -9.02 2.69
C PRO A 69 0.14 -9.41 3.33
N ASN A 70 -0.53 -8.46 3.97
CA ASN A 70 -1.78 -8.62 4.70
C ASN A 70 -3.01 -8.13 3.92
N GLU A 71 -2.88 -8.07 2.60
CA GLU A 71 -3.88 -7.52 1.69
C GLU A 71 -4.48 -8.60 0.77
N ILE A 72 -5.77 -8.48 0.52
CA ILE A 72 -6.50 -9.24 -0.49
C ILE A 72 -7.06 -8.24 -1.51
N THR A 73 -6.66 -8.39 -2.77
CA THR A 73 -7.14 -7.51 -3.85
C THR A 73 -8.56 -7.93 -4.22
N LEU A 74 -9.53 -7.05 -3.93
CA LEU A 74 -10.93 -7.25 -4.29
C LEU A 74 -11.19 -6.80 -5.73
N PHE A 75 -10.59 -5.69 -6.12
CA PHE A 75 -10.67 -5.16 -7.48
C PHE A 75 -9.47 -4.29 -7.81
N ARG A 76 -9.03 -4.36 -9.06
CA ARG A 76 -8.06 -3.43 -9.64
C ARG A 76 -8.57 -2.97 -10.99
N SER A 77 -8.62 -1.66 -11.19
CA SER A 77 -9.02 -1.11 -12.47
C SER A 77 -8.09 -1.58 -13.59
N PRO A 78 -8.61 -2.03 -14.75
CA PRO A 78 -7.79 -2.34 -15.92
C PRO A 78 -6.93 -1.17 -16.38
N GLN A 79 -7.39 0.08 -16.18
CA GLN A 79 -6.65 1.31 -16.49
C GLN A 79 -5.57 1.62 -15.44
N GLY A 80 -5.58 0.93 -14.30
CA GLY A 80 -4.60 1.09 -13.23
C GLY A 80 -4.70 2.42 -12.48
N ASN A 81 -5.86 3.08 -12.56
CA ASN A 81 -6.18 4.35 -11.92
C ASN A 81 -6.85 4.19 -10.54
N PHE A 82 -7.33 3.00 -10.16
CA PHE A 82 -7.77 2.73 -8.79
C PHE A 82 -7.73 1.25 -8.40
N SER A 83 -7.83 0.98 -7.10
CA SER A 83 -7.99 -0.38 -6.56
C SER A 83 -8.82 -0.40 -5.29
N LEU A 84 -9.56 -1.49 -5.07
CA LEU A 84 -10.29 -1.82 -3.86
C LEU A 84 -9.66 -3.05 -3.20
N ARG A 85 -9.37 -2.97 -1.91
CA ARG A 85 -8.58 -3.96 -1.19
C ARG A 85 -9.15 -4.22 0.20
N LEU A 86 -9.04 -5.45 0.67
CA LEU A 86 -9.32 -5.85 2.04
C LEU A 86 -7.99 -6.03 2.77
N PHE A 87 -7.81 -5.33 3.88
CA PHE A 87 -6.64 -5.46 4.75
C PHE A 87 -7.01 -6.23 6.02
N ILE A 88 -6.10 -7.12 6.42
CA ILE A 88 -6.19 -7.93 7.64
C ILE A 88 -5.11 -7.42 8.60
N TRP A 89 -5.49 -7.06 9.81
CA TRP A 89 -4.57 -6.56 10.83
C TRP A 89 -4.46 -7.60 11.93
N GLU A 90 -3.30 -8.25 12.03
CA GLU A 90 -3.04 -9.21 13.10
C GLU A 90 -2.71 -8.48 14.42
N PRO A 91 -3.15 -8.99 15.58
CA PRO A 91 -2.80 -8.43 16.88
C PRO A 91 -1.29 -8.53 17.14
N GLY A 92 -0.75 -7.58 17.89
CA GLY A 92 0.67 -7.54 18.25
C GLY A 92 1.64 -7.12 17.13
N THR A 93 1.17 -6.95 15.89
CA THR A 93 2.00 -6.47 14.77
C THR A 93 1.37 -5.25 14.12
N ALA A 94 2.02 -4.09 14.28
CA ALA A 94 1.66 -2.89 13.52
C ALA A 94 2.33 -2.93 12.14
N TYR A 95 1.59 -2.54 11.10
CA TYR A 95 2.20 -2.31 9.80
C TYR A 95 3.10 -1.08 9.86
N PRO A 96 4.31 -1.09 9.28
CA PRO A 96 5.25 0.02 9.42
C PRO A 96 4.64 1.37 9.02
N ALA A 97 5.13 2.47 9.62
CA ALA A 97 4.74 3.79 9.16
C ALA A 97 5.13 3.93 7.68
N HIS A 98 4.19 4.34 6.83
CA HIS A 98 4.39 4.35 5.38
C HIS A 98 3.60 5.46 4.70
N ASP A 99 4.02 5.80 3.49
CA ASP A 99 3.30 6.71 2.60
C ASP A 99 2.55 5.96 1.48
N HIS A 100 1.83 6.73 0.66
CA HIS A 100 1.02 6.20 -0.44
C HIS A 100 1.40 6.85 -1.76
N GLY A 101 1.33 6.08 -2.84
CA GLY A 101 1.48 6.63 -4.19
C GLY A 101 0.26 7.42 -4.68
N SER A 102 -0.87 7.34 -3.98
CA SER A 102 -2.17 7.90 -4.33
C SER A 102 -2.88 8.43 -3.09
N TRP A 103 -4.00 9.12 -3.28
CA TRP A 103 -4.98 9.30 -2.22
C TRP A 103 -5.74 7.99 -1.96
N GLY A 104 -6.43 7.90 -0.83
CA GLY A 104 -7.32 6.78 -0.55
C GLY A 104 -8.27 7.03 0.60
N VAL A 105 -9.32 6.21 0.64
CA VAL A 105 -10.31 6.16 1.72
C VAL A 105 -10.27 4.78 2.35
N VAL A 106 -10.40 4.75 3.68
CA VAL A 106 -10.26 3.54 4.48
C VAL A 106 -11.46 3.44 5.41
N GLY A 107 -12.00 2.24 5.56
CA GLY A 107 -13.10 2.00 6.47
C GLY A 107 -12.94 0.72 7.27
N ALA A 108 -13.09 0.83 8.58
CA ALA A 108 -13.08 -0.31 9.48
C ALA A 108 -14.37 -1.12 9.34
N TRP A 109 -14.22 -2.44 9.20
CA TRP A 109 -15.34 -3.37 9.04
C TRP A 109 -15.53 -4.26 10.26
N ALA A 110 -14.45 -4.81 10.82
CA ALA A 110 -14.47 -5.62 12.04
C ALA A 110 -13.21 -5.36 12.89
N GLY A 111 -13.32 -5.56 14.20
CA GLY A 111 -12.25 -5.23 15.15
C GLY A 111 -12.01 -3.72 15.24
N ILE A 112 -10.98 -3.34 16.00
CA ILE A 112 -10.56 -1.95 16.17
C ILE A 112 -9.15 -1.83 15.61
N VAL A 113 -8.93 -0.82 14.75
CA VAL A 113 -7.60 -0.48 14.23
C VAL A 113 -7.15 0.84 14.82
N GLU A 114 -5.95 0.89 15.38
CA GLU A 114 -5.30 2.15 15.73
C GLU A 114 -4.63 2.73 14.49
N GLU A 115 -4.88 4.00 14.20
CA GLU A 115 -4.19 4.79 13.18
C GLU A 115 -3.38 5.90 13.84
N ILE A 116 -2.08 5.95 13.52
CA ILE A 116 -1.20 7.07 13.87
C ILE A 116 -0.83 7.78 12.57
N LYS A 117 -1.28 9.03 12.41
CA LYS A 117 -0.88 9.89 11.29
C LYS A 117 0.32 10.71 11.68
N TYR A 118 1.28 10.85 10.76
CA TYR A 118 2.51 11.61 10.96
C TYR A 118 2.55 12.84 10.07
N ARG A 119 3.38 13.81 10.47
CA ARG A 119 3.85 14.91 9.62
C ARG A 119 5.37 14.90 9.62
N ARG A 120 5.98 15.23 8.47
CA ARG A 120 7.42 15.48 8.42
C ARG A 120 7.75 16.80 9.09
N LEU A 121 8.88 16.84 9.79
CA LEU A 121 9.48 18.05 10.37
C LEU A 121 10.68 18.53 9.54
N ASP A 122 11.21 17.67 8.67
CA ASP A 122 12.28 17.98 7.74
C ASP A 122 11.73 18.33 6.33
N ASP A 123 12.62 18.79 5.45
CA ASP A 123 12.29 19.24 4.10
C ASP A 123 12.17 18.09 3.06
N GLY A 124 12.49 16.85 3.45
CA GLY A 124 12.47 15.69 2.57
C GLY A 124 13.62 15.58 1.57
N ASN A 125 14.61 16.48 1.63
CA ASN A 125 15.71 16.54 0.65
C ASN A 125 16.83 15.54 0.94
N ARG A 126 16.97 15.10 2.20
CA ARG A 126 17.98 14.12 2.60
C ARG A 126 17.48 12.71 2.30
N GLU A 127 18.06 12.06 1.29
CA GLU A 127 17.72 10.67 0.95
C GLU A 127 17.94 9.73 2.15
N GLY A 128 16.97 8.85 2.39
CA GLY A 128 17.03 7.85 3.46
C GLY A 128 16.76 8.39 4.86
N TYR A 129 16.44 9.68 5.02
CA TYR A 129 16.15 10.32 6.30
C TYR A 129 14.73 10.89 6.35
N ALA A 130 14.11 10.84 7.52
CA ALA A 130 12.88 11.59 7.84
C ALA A 130 12.79 11.85 9.33
N ASP A 131 12.42 13.08 9.70
CA ASP A 131 12.05 13.42 11.07
C ASP A 131 10.53 13.53 11.15
N LEU A 132 9.88 12.67 11.93
CA LEU A 132 8.42 12.57 11.99
C LEU A 132 7.89 12.98 13.36
N ALA A 133 6.83 13.79 13.35
CA ALA A 133 6.00 14.04 14.52
C ALA A 133 4.63 13.39 14.34
N VAL A 134 4.07 12.87 15.43
CA VAL A 134 2.66 12.44 15.47
C VAL A 134 1.78 13.66 15.22
N LYS A 135 0.95 13.60 14.17
CA LYS A 135 -0.05 14.61 13.81
C LYS A 135 -1.40 14.29 14.45
N ASN A 136 -1.78 13.01 14.45
CA ASN A 136 -3.03 12.54 15.05
C ASN A 136 -2.92 11.07 15.43
N LYS A 137 -3.69 10.65 16.43
CA LYS A 137 -3.85 9.25 16.84
C LYS A 137 -5.33 8.96 17.03
N ALA A 138 -5.85 7.91 16.40
CA ALA A 138 -7.27 7.56 16.45
C ALA A 138 -7.48 6.05 16.47
N ALA A 139 -8.53 5.61 17.17
CA ALA A 139 -9.03 4.24 17.09
C ALA A 139 -10.24 4.19 16.14
N LEU A 140 -10.19 3.29 15.17
CA LEU A 140 -11.21 3.09 14.14
C LEU A 140 -12.03 1.85 14.48
N SER A 141 -13.17 2.07 15.15
CA SER A 141 -14.18 1.03 15.36
C SER A 141 -14.95 0.72 14.07
N PRO A 142 -15.65 -0.43 13.95
CA PRO A 142 -16.43 -0.76 12.77
C PRO A 142 -17.38 0.35 12.32
N GLY A 143 -17.39 0.63 11.02
CA GLY A 143 -18.14 1.73 10.39
C GLY A 143 -17.44 3.09 10.41
N ARG A 144 -16.33 3.24 11.15
CA ARG A 144 -15.52 4.47 11.11
C ARG A 144 -14.66 4.50 9.85
N LEU A 145 -14.53 5.70 9.29
CA LEU A 145 -13.79 5.98 8.07
C LEU A 145 -12.61 6.92 8.38
N THR A 146 -11.52 6.76 7.63
CA THR A 146 -10.39 7.70 7.56
C THR A 146 -9.98 7.86 6.09
N ALA A 147 -8.99 8.70 5.83
CA ALA A 147 -8.45 8.93 4.50
C ALA A 147 -6.95 9.21 4.55
N VAL A 148 -6.27 8.97 3.43
CA VAL A 148 -4.86 9.29 3.23
C VAL A 148 -4.70 10.16 1.99
N LEU A 149 -3.82 11.14 2.08
CA LEU A 149 -3.35 11.90 0.93
C LEU A 149 -2.10 11.22 0.34
N PRO A 150 -1.71 11.51 -0.91
CA PRO A 150 -0.49 10.96 -1.47
C PRO A 150 0.76 11.43 -0.72
N LEU A 151 1.80 10.60 -0.77
CA LEU A 151 3.16 10.92 -0.33
C LEU A 151 3.21 11.41 1.13
N ASN A 152 3.96 12.48 1.39
CA ASN A 152 4.24 12.98 2.74
C ASN A 152 2.98 13.40 3.53
N GLU A 153 1.90 13.79 2.85
CA GLU A 153 0.66 14.25 3.51
C GLU A 153 -0.20 13.08 4.03
N GLY A 154 0.08 11.85 3.62
CA GLY A 154 -0.63 10.65 4.07
C GLY A 154 0.24 9.62 4.74
N ILE A 155 1.33 10.04 5.41
CA ILE A 155 2.15 9.12 6.21
C ILE A 155 1.32 8.65 7.41
N HIS A 156 1.13 7.34 7.53
CA HIS A 156 0.47 6.77 8.69
C HIS A 156 1.00 5.39 9.06
N GLN A 157 0.63 4.93 10.25
CA GLN A 157 0.85 3.58 10.75
C GLN A 157 -0.48 3.04 11.23
N MET A 158 -0.75 1.76 10.95
CA MET A 158 -2.00 1.11 11.33
C MET A 158 -1.73 -0.28 11.92
N GLY A 159 -2.55 -0.68 12.90
CA GLY A 159 -2.46 -2.00 13.53
C GLY A 159 -3.70 -2.33 14.37
N ALA A 160 -3.98 -3.61 14.57
CA ALA A 160 -5.11 -4.04 15.40
C ALA A 160 -4.88 -3.67 16.88
N VAL A 161 -5.98 -3.37 17.57
CA VAL A 161 -6.00 -3.09 19.02
C VAL A 161 -6.51 -4.30 19.77
N GLY A 162 -5.80 -4.69 20.83
CA GLY A 162 -6.13 -5.85 21.66
C GLY A 162 -5.68 -7.17 21.05
N ASP A 163 -6.40 -8.24 21.37
CA ASP A 163 -5.98 -9.62 21.09
C ASP A 163 -6.72 -10.27 19.91
N LEU A 164 -7.57 -9.51 19.22
CA LEU A 164 -8.32 -9.99 18.06
C LEU A 164 -7.86 -9.27 16.78
N PRO A 165 -7.84 -9.97 15.63
CA PRO A 165 -7.62 -9.31 14.35
C PRO A 165 -8.68 -8.26 14.03
N ALA A 166 -8.30 -7.30 13.20
CA ALA A 166 -9.21 -6.31 12.65
C ALA A 166 -9.19 -6.35 11.11
N LEU A 167 -10.27 -5.88 10.48
CA LEU A 167 -10.45 -5.87 9.04
C LEU A 167 -10.85 -4.47 8.58
N THR A 168 -10.18 -3.98 7.52
CA THR A 168 -10.51 -2.70 6.89
C THR A 168 -10.63 -2.86 5.37
N VAL A 169 -11.49 -2.05 4.75
CA VAL A 169 -11.59 -1.95 3.29
C VAL A 169 -10.98 -0.63 2.84
N HIS A 170 -10.09 -0.69 1.86
CA HIS A 170 -9.32 0.43 1.35
C HIS A 170 -9.64 0.63 -0.13
N ALA A 171 -10.00 1.85 -0.52
CA ALA A 171 -10.09 2.25 -1.92
C ALA A 171 -9.05 3.34 -2.21
N TYR A 172 -8.12 3.04 -3.11
CA TYR A 172 -7.05 3.94 -3.53
C TYR A 172 -7.30 4.44 -4.94
N GLY A 173 -7.23 5.76 -5.14
CA GLY A 173 -7.42 6.39 -6.44
C GLY A 173 -6.14 6.48 -7.28
N ASN A 174 -6.11 7.44 -8.20
CA ASN A 174 -5.05 7.52 -9.23
C ASN A 174 -3.67 7.73 -8.59
N PRO A 175 -2.69 6.85 -8.86
CA PRO A 175 -1.37 7.00 -8.28
C PRO A 175 -0.52 8.03 -9.03
N ILE A 176 -0.05 9.03 -8.29
CA ILE A 176 0.98 9.99 -8.74
C ILE A 176 2.39 9.41 -8.62
N ARG A 177 2.56 8.34 -7.82
CA ARG A 177 3.79 7.55 -7.74
C ARG A 177 3.47 6.06 -7.85
N LYS A 178 4.19 5.36 -8.73
CA LYS A 178 4.02 3.93 -8.97
C LYS A 178 5.31 3.17 -8.65
N GLY A 179 5.17 1.87 -8.38
CA GLY A 179 6.29 0.93 -8.24
C GLY A 179 6.90 0.79 -6.85
N TYR A 180 6.77 1.80 -5.99
CA TYR A 180 7.23 1.73 -4.61
C TYR A 180 6.42 2.63 -3.65
N ILE A 181 6.47 2.25 -2.38
CA ILE A 181 6.14 3.12 -1.24
C ILE A 181 7.39 3.32 -0.39
N GLN A 182 7.32 4.23 0.56
CA GLN A 182 8.36 4.45 1.54
C GLN A 182 7.88 3.96 2.89
N TYR A 183 8.72 3.17 3.56
CA TYR A 183 8.60 2.93 4.99
C TYR A 183 9.43 3.96 5.75
N PHE A 184 8.88 4.38 6.87
CA PHE A 184 9.46 5.32 7.80
C PHE A 184 9.67 4.59 9.12
N ASP A 185 10.88 4.72 9.65
CA ASP A 185 11.19 4.38 11.03
C ASP A 185 11.32 5.71 11.80
N PRO A 186 10.29 6.12 12.55
CA PRO A 186 10.32 7.39 13.30
C PRO A 186 11.44 7.43 14.33
N ALA A 187 11.78 6.29 14.95
CA ALA A 187 12.81 6.22 15.99
C ALA A 187 14.22 6.32 15.39
N ALA A 188 14.48 5.59 14.31
CA ALA A 188 15.77 5.64 13.61
C ALA A 188 15.91 6.84 12.65
N LYS A 189 14.84 7.63 12.48
CA LYS A 189 14.73 8.71 11.49
C LYS A 189 15.11 8.27 10.08
N LYS A 190 14.68 7.05 9.72
CA LYS A 190 15.11 6.36 8.51
C LYS A 190 13.96 6.18 7.54
N VAL A 191 14.24 6.36 6.25
CA VAL A 191 13.32 6.08 5.15
C VAL A 191 13.89 4.96 4.29
N THR A 192 13.05 3.98 3.95
CA THR A 192 13.41 2.90 3.05
C THR A 192 12.37 2.76 1.95
N LYS A 193 12.80 2.75 0.69
CA LYS A 193 11.92 2.42 -0.44
C LYS A 193 11.60 0.93 -0.41
N VAL A 194 10.33 0.59 -0.51
CA VAL A 194 9.82 -0.79 -0.50
C VAL A 194 9.15 -1.08 -1.84
N PHE A 195 9.47 -2.24 -2.40
CA PHE A 195 9.04 -2.65 -3.73
C PHE A 195 8.26 -3.96 -3.64
N ALA A 196 7.40 -4.21 -4.64
CA ALA A 196 6.66 -5.46 -4.72
C ALA A 196 7.62 -6.67 -4.69
N PRO A 197 7.24 -7.82 -4.09
CA PRO A 197 8.13 -8.95 -3.82
C PRO A 197 8.97 -9.41 -5.02
N LYS A 198 8.38 -9.46 -6.23
CA LYS A 198 9.09 -9.84 -7.45
C LYS A 198 10.27 -8.92 -7.75
N LEU A 199 10.09 -7.61 -7.63
CA LEU A 199 11.16 -6.63 -7.86
C LEU A 199 12.13 -6.59 -6.68
N SER A 200 11.62 -6.67 -5.45
CA SER A 200 12.44 -6.71 -4.23
C SER A 200 13.45 -7.86 -4.27
N ARG A 201 13.04 -9.08 -4.69
CA ARG A 201 13.93 -10.23 -4.88
C ARG A 201 15.08 -9.96 -5.86
N LYS A 202 14.81 -9.30 -6.99
CA LYS A 202 15.84 -8.91 -7.95
C LYS A 202 16.81 -7.90 -7.34
N ILE A 203 16.29 -6.89 -6.64
CA ILE A 203 17.10 -5.84 -6.01
C ILE A 203 18.05 -6.44 -4.96
N VAL A 204 17.57 -7.32 -4.07
CA VAL A 204 18.45 -7.93 -3.06
C VAL A 204 19.49 -8.87 -3.68
N ALA A 205 19.15 -9.59 -4.75
CA ALA A 205 20.10 -10.42 -5.49
C ALA A 205 21.23 -9.58 -6.11
N LEU A 206 20.90 -8.46 -6.75
CA LEU A 206 21.89 -7.52 -7.31
C LEU A 206 22.80 -6.95 -6.22
N ARG A 207 22.24 -6.56 -5.08
CA ARG A 207 23.03 -6.05 -3.95
C ARG A 207 23.98 -7.09 -3.39
N ALA A 208 23.57 -8.36 -3.34
CA ALA A 208 24.41 -9.45 -2.84
C ALA A 208 25.66 -9.66 -3.72
N LEU A 209 25.58 -9.42 -5.02
CA LEU A 209 26.72 -9.54 -5.94
C LEU A 209 27.89 -8.61 -5.59
N ALA A 210 27.65 -7.51 -4.88
CA ALA A 210 28.73 -6.66 -4.38
C ALA A 210 29.66 -7.37 -3.38
N SER A 211 29.22 -8.50 -2.81
CA SER A 211 30.02 -9.33 -1.88
C SER A 211 30.69 -10.53 -2.58
N VAL A 212 30.49 -10.70 -3.89
CA VAL A 212 31.02 -11.84 -4.66
C VAL A 212 32.25 -11.40 -5.44
N ARG A 213 33.42 -11.95 -5.11
CA ARG A 213 34.72 -11.59 -5.70
C ARG A 213 35.11 -12.47 -6.88
N GLU A 214 34.18 -12.64 -7.82
CA GLU A 214 34.37 -13.46 -9.01
C GLU A 214 33.99 -12.65 -10.25
N ASP A 215 34.72 -12.86 -11.36
CA ASP A 215 34.55 -12.07 -12.59
C ASP A 215 33.12 -12.15 -13.15
N TRP A 216 32.46 -13.30 -13.01
CA TRP A 216 31.08 -13.48 -13.48
C TRP A 216 30.10 -12.52 -12.78
N ALA A 217 30.33 -12.17 -11.50
CA ALA A 217 29.48 -11.26 -10.76
C ALA A 217 29.64 -9.82 -11.29
N ARG A 218 30.88 -9.39 -11.56
CA ARG A 218 31.19 -8.09 -12.17
C ARG A 218 30.63 -8.01 -13.59
N GLN A 219 30.75 -9.08 -14.39
CA GLN A 219 30.18 -9.15 -15.73
C GLN A 219 28.66 -9.00 -15.69
N LEU A 220 27.98 -9.81 -14.86
CA LEU A 220 26.52 -9.79 -14.73
C LEU A 220 26.01 -8.41 -14.29
N LEU A 221 26.67 -7.78 -13.31
CA LEU A 221 26.33 -6.42 -12.90
C LEU A 221 26.54 -5.38 -14.01
N THR A 222 27.60 -5.53 -14.81
CA THR A 222 27.86 -4.65 -15.96
C THR A 222 26.76 -4.77 -17.01
N GLU A 223 26.33 -5.99 -17.32
CA GLU A 223 25.22 -6.23 -18.25
C GLU A 223 23.91 -5.61 -17.72
N ILE A 224 23.57 -5.86 -16.45
CA ILE A 224 22.33 -5.35 -15.84
C ILE A 224 22.38 -3.82 -15.62
N SER A 225 23.57 -3.21 -15.55
CA SER A 225 23.70 -1.74 -15.50
C SER A 225 23.08 -1.02 -16.71
N GLN A 226 22.81 -1.76 -17.80
CA GLN A 226 22.16 -1.29 -19.03
C GLN A 226 20.70 -1.77 -19.16
N ASP A 227 20.11 -2.37 -18.11
CA ASP A 227 18.73 -2.84 -18.12
C ASP A 227 17.74 -1.68 -18.34
N LYS A 228 16.70 -1.92 -19.15
CA LYS A 228 15.64 -0.94 -19.44
C LYS A 228 14.84 -0.54 -18.19
N ASN A 229 14.85 -1.38 -17.16
CA ASN A 229 14.28 -1.07 -15.87
C ASN A 229 15.24 -0.17 -15.08
N PRO A 230 14.92 1.11 -14.87
CA PRO A 230 15.82 2.08 -14.25
C PRO A 230 16.20 1.70 -12.80
N ARG A 231 15.35 0.94 -12.11
CA ARG A 231 15.66 0.49 -10.74
C ARG A 231 16.70 -0.61 -10.75
N LEU A 232 16.61 -1.55 -11.70
CA LEU A 232 17.58 -2.65 -11.80
C LEU A 232 18.95 -2.13 -12.25
N SER A 233 18.98 -1.26 -13.26
CA SER A 233 20.23 -0.65 -13.71
C SER A 233 20.89 0.19 -12.62
N GLN A 234 20.12 1.00 -11.88
CA GLN A 234 20.65 1.78 -10.76
C GLN A 234 21.20 0.89 -9.63
N GLU A 235 20.50 -0.19 -9.23
CA GLU A 235 21.04 -1.13 -8.21
C GLU A 235 22.32 -1.82 -8.68
N ALA A 236 22.38 -2.21 -9.96
CA ALA A 236 23.57 -2.84 -10.50
C ALA A 236 24.78 -1.89 -10.52
N GLN A 237 24.58 -0.62 -10.90
CA GLN A 237 25.62 0.42 -10.83
C GLN A 237 26.11 0.65 -9.40
N LEU A 238 25.19 0.74 -8.42
CA LEU A 238 25.56 0.88 -7.01
C LEU A 238 26.33 -0.33 -6.48
N ALA A 239 25.99 -1.55 -6.92
CA ALA A 239 26.71 -2.75 -6.56
C ALA A 239 28.12 -2.79 -7.20
N LEU A 240 28.27 -2.38 -8.46
CA LEU A 240 29.59 -2.25 -9.12
C LEU A 240 30.52 -1.27 -8.41
N GLN A 241 30.00 -0.18 -7.85
CA GLN A 241 30.80 0.77 -7.08
C GLN A 241 31.32 0.19 -5.76
N LYS A 242 30.68 -0.87 -5.25
CA LYS A 242 30.99 -1.49 -3.96
C LYS A 242 31.74 -2.80 -4.08
N ILE A 243 31.76 -3.42 -5.27
CA ILE A 243 32.46 -4.68 -5.50
C ILE A 243 33.97 -4.43 -5.36
N GLN A 244 34.53 -4.94 -4.26
CA GLN A 244 35.94 -4.83 -3.91
C GLN A 244 36.73 -6.00 -4.49
#